data_AF-A0AAU1A7M4-F1
#
_entry.id   AF-A0AAU1A7M4-F1
#
_cell.length_a   1.000
_cell.length_b   1.000
_cell.length_c   1.000
_cell.angle_alpha   90.00
_cell.angle_beta   90.00
_cell.angle_gamma   90.00
#
_symmetry.space_group_name_H-M   'P 1'
#
loop_
_entity.id
_entity.type
_entity.pdbx_description
1 polymer ?
#
loop_
_entity_poly.entity_id
_entity_poly.type
_entity_poly.pdbx_seq_one_letter_code
_entity_poly.pdbx_strand_id
1 'polypeptide(L)'
;MSTTSCSTCGHASHTQFASPDLVGPIVSGRFDRARDPAWRQSGAATVEDYARWCGHLCGATCLRMALGPGAPSLFELRDGALKFGAYRVDAEGEIRGMIYAPAVEYVREVHGVDAAVHRTLRADEIGELLDAGRLVIASVHYAIRRPHEPAPGRGGHLVLVTARTPDGSGYHFHNPSGTDAATRTADLPVERFEEFFAGRGMSLAAIVGAGR
;
A
#
# COMPACT_ATOMS: atom_id res chain seq x y z
N MET A 1 -0.88 6.54 19.06
CA MET A 1 0.30 7.31 18.62
C MET A 1 -0.14 8.17 17.45
N SER A 2 0.12 9.48 17.51
CA SER A 2 -0.27 10.40 16.44
C SER A 2 0.43 9.97 15.16
N THR A 3 -0.32 9.55 14.14
CA THR A 3 0.25 9.32 12.81
C THR A 3 0.62 10.68 12.26
N THR A 4 1.92 10.99 12.24
CA THR A 4 2.41 12.22 11.62
C THR A 4 2.17 12.13 10.11
N SER A 5 1.44 13.09 9.57
CA SER A 5 1.26 13.23 8.12
C SER A 5 2.60 13.46 7.44
N CYS A 6 2.75 12.89 6.24
CA CYS A 6 3.92 13.13 5.40
C CYS A 6 3.98 14.61 5.00
N SER A 7 5.13 15.26 5.18
CA SER A 7 5.31 16.66 4.82
C SER A 7 5.24 16.94 3.32
N THR A 8 5.47 15.92 2.48
CA THR A 8 5.46 16.05 1.02
C THR A 8 4.04 15.97 0.45
N CYS A 9 3.20 15.05 0.93
CA CYS A 9 1.89 14.79 0.35
C CYS A 9 0.69 14.91 1.33
N GLY A 10 0.92 15.18 2.61
CA GLY A 10 -0.12 15.30 3.63
C GLY A 10 -0.78 13.99 4.08
N HIS A 11 -0.61 12.89 3.32
CA HIS A 11 -1.13 11.58 3.70
C HIS A 11 -0.34 10.97 4.87
N ALA A 12 -1.01 10.19 5.71
CA ALA A 12 -0.34 9.39 6.73
C ALA A 12 0.44 8.23 6.08
N SER A 13 1.59 7.89 6.64
CA SER A 13 2.37 6.70 6.26
C SER A 13 2.08 5.56 7.23
N HIS A 14 1.66 4.41 6.70
CA HIS A 14 1.31 3.22 7.46
C HIS A 14 2.06 1.99 6.92
N THR A 15 2.34 1.04 7.80
CA THR A 15 2.92 -0.27 7.46
C THR A 15 1.86 -1.38 7.54
N GLN A 16 2.05 -2.46 6.77
CA GLN A 16 1.19 -3.66 6.86
C GLN A 16 1.46 -4.49 8.13
N PHE A 17 2.60 -4.24 8.77
CA PHE A 17 2.97 -4.74 10.08
C PHE A 17 2.64 -3.69 11.14
N ALA A 18 2.19 -4.13 12.31
CA ALA A 18 1.66 -3.24 13.34
C ALA A 18 2.75 -2.41 14.03
N SER A 19 3.97 -2.94 14.16
CA SER A 19 5.13 -2.18 14.64
C SER A 19 6.05 -1.78 13.48
N PRO A 20 6.11 -0.48 13.09
CA PRO A 20 6.93 -0.04 11.97
C PRO A 20 8.42 -0.40 12.10
N ASP A 21 8.97 -0.37 13.31
CA ASP A 21 10.40 -0.65 13.54
C ASP A 21 10.73 -2.15 13.51
N LEU A 22 9.70 -3.00 13.51
CA LEU A 22 9.87 -4.45 13.36
C LEU A 22 9.70 -4.94 11.92
N VAL A 23 9.36 -4.06 10.97
CA VAL A 23 9.17 -4.46 9.56
C VAL A 23 10.41 -5.16 9.01
N GLY A 24 11.59 -4.54 9.14
CA GLY A 24 12.86 -5.13 8.69
C GLY A 24 13.16 -6.51 9.29
N PRO A 25 13.15 -6.64 10.63
CA PRO A 25 13.29 -7.93 11.29
C PRO A 25 12.25 -8.99 10.85
N ILE A 26 10.97 -8.61 10.69
CA ILE A 26 9.91 -9.55 10.28
C ILE A 26 10.12 -10.04 8.84
N VAL A 27 10.30 -9.14 7.88
CA VAL A 27 10.43 -9.52 6.45
C VAL A 27 11.72 -10.28 6.14
N SER A 28 12.71 -10.21 7.03
CA SER A 28 13.96 -10.99 6.94
C SER A 28 13.93 -12.30 7.72
N GLY A 29 12.82 -12.62 8.39
CA GLY A 29 12.68 -13.84 9.20
C GLY A 29 13.43 -13.80 10.54
N ARG A 30 14.00 -12.66 10.94
CA ARG A 30 14.71 -12.49 12.22
C ARG A 30 13.80 -12.25 13.41
N PHE A 31 12.54 -11.91 13.16
CA PHE A 31 11.53 -11.69 14.19
C PHE A 31 10.22 -12.35 13.81
N ASP A 32 9.65 -13.13 14.74
CA ASP A 32 8.35 -13.73 14.55
C ASP A 32 7.26 -12.66 14.64
N ARG A 33 6.53 -12.47 13.55
CA ARG A 33 5.38 -11.57 13.44
C ARG A 33 4.31 -11.84 14.51
N ALA A 34 4.15 -13.06 15.02
CA ALA A 34 3.22 -13.35 16.10
C ALA A 34 3.64 -12.71 17.44
N ARG A 35 4.85 -12.17 17.52
CA ARG A 35 5.37 -11.45 18.70
C ARG A 35 5.34 -9.93 18.53
N ASP A 36 4.74 -9.41 17.44
CA ASP A 36 4.61 -7.97 17.22
C ASP A 36 3.77 -7.35 18.36
N PRO A 37 4.35 -6.49 19.23
CA PRO A 37 3.66 -6.01 20.43
C PRO A 37 2.46 -5.11 20.10
N ALA A 38 2.43 -4.53 18.90
CA ALA A 38 1.39 -3.61 18.48
C ALA A 38 0.26 -4.30 17.70
N TRP A 39 0.28 -5.63 17.52
CA TRP A 39 -0.66 -6.35 16.64
C TRP A 39 -2.13 -5.94 16.83
N ARG A 40 -2.57 -5.68 18.07
CA ARG A 40 -3.95 -5.26 18.36
C ARG A 40 -4.36 -3.96 17.67
N GLN A 41 -3.41 -3.06 17.41
CA GLN A 41 -3.65 -1.79 16.71
C GLN A 41 -3.97 -1.98 15.22
N SER A 42 -3.72 -3.17 14.66
CA SER A 42 -4.13 -3.49 13.28
C SER A 42 -5.64 -3.69 13.16
N GLY A 43 -6.34 -3.96 14.28
CA GLY A 43 -7.74 -4.38 14.31
C GLY A 43 -7.94 -5.90 14.18
N ALA A 44 -6.87 -6.70 14.20
CA ALA A 44 -7.01 -8.15 14.13
C ALA A 44 -7.75 -8.72 15.34
N ALA A 45 -8.56 -9.77 15.12
CA ALA A 45 -9.31 -10.42 16.19
C ALA A 45 -8.37 -11.18 17.15
N THR A 46 -7.35 -11.83 16.60
CA THR A 46 -6.33 -12.57 17.37
C THR A 46 -4.93 -12.32 16.81
N VAL A 47 -3.91 -12.70 17.56
CA VAL A 47 -2.52 -12.59 17.12
C VAL A 47 -2.20 -13.57 16.00
N GLU A 48 -2.86 -14.72 15.97
CA GLU A 48 -2.75 -15.72 14.90
C GLU A 48 -3.35 -15.17 13.60
N ASP A 49 -4.50 -14.50 13.68
CA ASP A 49 -5.10 -13.81 12.53
C ASP A 49 -4.19 -12.69 12.02
N TYR A 50 -3.62 -11.90 12.94
CA TYR A 50 -2.60 -10.91 12.58
C TYR A 50 -1.40 -11.52 11.85
N ALA A 51 -0.77 -12.52 12.46
CA ALA A 51 0.42 -13.16 11.93
C ALA A 51 0.16 -13.79 10.55
N ARG A 52 -1.00 -14.43 10.39
CA ARG A 52 -1.42 -15.02 9.13
C ARG A 52 -1.51 -13.97 8.01
N TRP A 53 -2.12 -12.83 8.29
CA TRP A 53 -2.47 -11.86 7.25
C TRP A 53 -1.44 -10.75 7.02
N CYS A 54 -0.69 -10.30 8.03
CA CYS A 54 0.11 -9.07 7.93
C CYS A 54 1.14 -9.06 6.79
N GLY A 55 1.58 -10.23 6.31
CA GLY A 55 2.44 -10.37 5.13
C GLY A 55 1.76 -10.06 3.78
N HIS A 56 0.44 -10.04 3.72
CA HIS A 56 -0.37 -9.98 2.49
C HIS A 56 -1.19 -8.70 2.35
N LEU A 57 -1.15 -7.81 3.35
CA LEU A 57 -2.06 -6.65 3.43
C LEU A 57 -1.50 -5.35 2.84
N CYS A 58 -0.43 -5.40 2.02
CA CYS A 58 0.11 -4.19 1.36
C CYS A 58 -0.97 -3.36 0.66
N GLY A 59 -1.88 -4.01 -0.09
CA GLY A 59 -2.98 -3.33 -0.76
C GLY A 59 -3.99 -2.69 0.20
N ALA A 60 -4.34 -3.37 1.30
CA ALA A 60 -5.26 -2.83 2.30
C ALA A 60 -4.61 -1.67 3.07
N THR A 61 -3.30 -1.72 3.33
CA THR A 61 -2.54 -0.61 3.90
C THR A 61 -2.51 0.59 2.96
N CYS A 62 -2.30 0.37 1.66
CA CYS A 62 -2.39 1.43 0.65
C CYS A 62 -3.79 2.07 0.61
N LEU A 63 -4.85 1.27 0.67
CA LEU A 63 -6.22 1.80 0.79
C LEU A 63 -6.41 2.64 2.05
N ARG A 64 -5.94 2.16 3.21
CA ARG A 64 -6.02 2.92 4.47
C ARG A 64 -5.38 4.29 4.36
N MET A 65 -4.19 4.37 3.74
CA MET A 65 -3.48 5.64 3.53
C MET A 65 -4.21 6.56 2.53
N ALA A 66 -4.76 5.99 1.46
CA ALA A 66 -5.51 6.73 0.44
C ALA A 66 -6.84 7.30 0.96
N LEU A 67 -7.54 6.53 1.80
CA LEU A 67 -8.78 6.94 2.46
C LEU A 67 -8.56 8.01 3.55
N GLY A 68 -7.33 8.12 4.07
CA GLY A 68 -6.93 9.20 4.96
C GLY A 68 -7.53 9.10 6.39
N PRO A 69 -7.63 10.24 7.10
CA PRO A 69 -8.16 10.28 8.45
C PRO A 69 -9.60 9.74 8.53
N GLY A 70 -9.86 8.84 9.47
CA GLY A 70 -11.17 8.20 9.63
C GLY A 70 -11.34 6.90 8.83
N ALA A 71 -10.33 6.49 8.04
CA ALA A 71 -10.32 5.17 7.43
C ALA A 71 -10.47 4.05 8.48
N PRO A 72 -11.21 2.96 8.19
CA PRO A 72 -11.28 1.80 9.08
C PRO A 72 -9.91 1.23 9.42
N SER A 73 -9.85 0.39 10.45
CA SER A 73 -8.65 -0.36 10.79
C SER A 73 -8.20 -1.24 9.63
N LEU A 74 -6.93 -1.66 9.65
CA LEU A 74 -6.35 -2.47 8.57
C LEU A 74 -7.13 -3.78 8.38
N PHE A 75 -7.60 -4.39 9.47
CA PHE A 75 -8.32 -5.66 9.44
C PHE A 75 -9.80 -5.48 9.10
N GLU A 76 -10.44 -4.35 9.43
CA GLU A 76 -11.77 -4.02 8.90
C GLU A 76 -11.73 -3.81 7.37
N LEU A 77 -10.69 -3.15 6.85
CA LEU A 77 -10.47 -3.01 5.41
C LEU A 77 -10.22 -4.37 4.74
N ARG A 78 -9.45 -5.26 5.38
CA ARG A 78 -9.29 -6.64 4.92
C ARG A 78 -10.64 -7.35 4.84
N ASP A 79 -11.43 -7.29 5.91
CA ASP A 79 -12.71 -8.01 6.00
C ASP A 79 -13.72 -7.51 4.98
N GLY A 80 -13.77 -6.18 4.77
CA GLY A 80 -14.55 -5.58 3.69
C GLY A 80 -14.09 -6.06 2.31
N ALA A 81 -12.79 -5.98 2.04
CA ALA A 81 -12.20 -6.43 0.78
C ALA A 81 -12.42 -7.94 0.52
N LEU A 82 -12.40 -8.79 1.55
CA LEU A 82 -12.70 -10.22 1.45
C LEU A 82 -14.13 -10.48 0.98
N LYS A 83 -15.12 -9.71 1.45
CA LYS A 83 -16.53 -9.86 1.05
C LYS A 83 -16.75 -9.59 -0.44
N PHE A 84 -15.94 -8.72 -1.04
CA PHE A 84 -15.94 -8.44 -2.47
C PHE A 84 -15.06 -9.41 -3.28
N GLY A 85 -14.35 -10.33 -2.62
CA GLY A 85 -13.43 -11.25 -3.26
C GLY A 85 -12.13 -10.60 -3.73
N ALA A 86 -11.76 -9.45 -3.15
CA ALA A 86 -10.50 -8.76 -3.42
C ALA A 86 -9.29 -9.43 -2.75
N TYR A 87 -9.53 -10.26 -1.75
CA TYR A 87 -8.57 -11.25 -1.26
C TYR A 87 -9.17 -12.64 -1.37
N ARG A 88 -8.32 -13.65 -1.59
CA ARG A 88 -8.73 -15.05 -1.64
C ARG A 88 -7.72 -15.91 -0.89
N VAL A 89 -8.24 -16.90 -0.19
CA VAL A 89 -7.48 -18.01 0.37
C VAL A 89 -7.76 -19.21 -0.53
N ASP A 90 -6.74 -19.83 -1.10
CA ASP A 90 -6.93 -21.04 -1.91
C ASP A 90 -7.14 -22.29 -1.03
N ALA A 91 -7.34 -23.44 -1.68
CA ALA A 91 -7.68 -24.69 -0.99
C ALA A 91 -6.56 -25.17 -0.06
N GLU A 92 -5.32 -24.81 -0.37
CA GLU A 92 -4.12 -25.11 0.39
C GLU A 92 -3.90 -24.13 1.56
N GLY A 93 -4.73 -23.08 1.65
CA GLY A 93 -4.67 -22.09 2.71
C GLY A 93 -3.79 -20.87 2.40
N GLU A 94 -3.25 -20.77 1.18
CA GLU A 94 -2.39 -19.67 0.76
C GLU A 94 -3.19 -18.42 0.43
N ILE A 95 -2.71 -17.28 0.93
CA ILE A 95 -3.34 -15.98 0.72
C ILE A 95 -2.79 -15.34 -0.54
N ARG A 96 -3.67 -15.15 -1.53
CA ARG A 96 -3.34 -14.39 -2.75
C ARG A 96 -3.39 -12.89 -2.46
N GLY A 97 -2.47 -12.15 -3.08
CA GLY A 97 -2.45 -10.68 -3.00
C GLY A 97 -3.73 -10.04 -3.54
N MET A 98 -3.92 -8.76 -3.23
CA MET A 98 -5.14 -8.03 -3.59
C MET A 98 -5.43 -8.08 -5.10
N ILE A 99 -6.67 -8.42 -5.45
CA ILE A 99 -7.20 -8.45 -6.81
C ILE A 99 -7.86 -7.10 -7.13
N TYR A 100 -7.44 -6.41 -8.18
CA TYR A 100 -7.80 -4.99 -8.39
C TYR A 100 -9.26 -4.73 -8.73
N ALA A 101 -9.88 -5.54 -9.60
CA ALA A 101 -11.28 -5.33 -10.00
C ALA A 101 -12.25 -5.36 -8.81
N PRO A 102 -12.29 -6.43 -8.00
CA PRO A 102 -13.11 -6.45 -6.78
C PRO A 102 -12.66 -5.43 -5.72
N ALA A 103 -11.37 -5.07 -5.66
CA ALA A 103 -10.92 -4.00 -4.75
C ALA A 103 -11.49 -2.63 -5.15
N VAL A 104 -11.52 -2.33 -6.45
CA VAL A 104 -12.12 -1.09 -6.98
C VAL A 104 -13.63 -1.06 -6.75
N GLU A 105 -14.32 -2.18 -6.91
CA GLU A 105 -15.74 -2.31 -6.58
C GLU A 105 -16.01 -2.06 -5.09
N TYR A 106 -15.23 -2.70 -4.21
CA TYR A 106 -15.27 -2.47 -2.76
C TYR A 106 -15.09 -0.99 -2.38
N VAL A 107 -14.08 -0.33 -2.98
CA VAL A 107 -13.78 1.08 -2.72
C VAL A 107 -14.93 1.98 -3.17
N ARG A 108 -15.50 1.73 -4.35
CA ARG A 108 -16.61 2.51 -4.88
C ARG A 108 -17.87 2.35 -4.05
N GLU A 109 -18.25 1.11 -3.72
CA GLU A 109 -19.53 0.82 -3.06
C GLU A 109 -19.52 1.13 -1.57
N VAL A 110 -18.43 0.80 -0.87
CA VAL A 110 -18.39 0.91 0.60
C VAL A 110 -17.86 2.27 1.05
N HIS A 111 -16.94 2.86 0.29
CA HIS A 111 -16.29 4.13 0.67
C HIS A 111 -16.73 5.32 -0.19
N GLY A 112 -17.51 5.10 -1.25
CA GLY A 112 -17.99 6.18 -2.13
C GLY A 112 -16.88 6.89 -2.90
N VAL A 113 -15.71 6.26 -3.06
CA VAL A 113 -14.54 6.85 -3.72
C VAL A 113 -14.48 6.36 -5.17
N ASP A 114 -14.37 7.29 -6.12
CA ASP A 114 -14.14 6.91 -7.51
C ASP A 114 -12.76 6.25 -7.66
N ALA A 115 -12.74 5.04 -8.24
CA ALA A 115 -11.54 4.25 -8.41
C ALA A 115 -11.53 3.50 -9.75
N ALA A 116 -10.37 3.25 -10.35
CA ALA A 116 -10.27 2.60 -11.65
C ALA A 116 -9.14 1.57 -11.68
N VAL A 117 -9.34 0.46 -12.37
CA VAL A 117 -8.33 -0.58 -12.60
C VAL A 117 -7.52 -0.24 -13.84
N HIS A 118 -6.20 -0.30 -13.72
CA HIS A 118 -5.26 -0.15 -14.82
C HIS A 118 -4.52 -1.47 -15.03
N ARG A 119 -5.00 -2.30 -15.97
CA ARG A 119 -4.40 -3.62 -16.29
C ARG A 119 -3.07 -3.49 -17.03
N THR A 120 -2.96 -2.44 -17.82
CA THR A 120 -1.75 -1.98 -18.48
C THR A 120 -1.62 -0.51 -18.14
N LEU A 121 -0.50 -0.13 -17.54
CA LEU A 121 -0.19 1.23 -17.13
C LEU A 121 1.31 1.41 -17.34
N ARG A 122 1.71 2.41 -18.11
CA ARG A 122 3.12 2.81 -18.23
C ARG A 122 3.52 3.63 -17.02
N ALA A 123 4.83 3.74 -16.77
CA ALA A 123 5.33 4.50 -15.63
C ALA A 123 4.93 5.98 -15.75
N ASP A 124 5.12 6.60 -16.91
CA ASP A 124 4.76 8.00 -17.21
C ASP A 124 3.26 8.31 -16.99
N GLU A 125 2.37 7.37 -17.33
CA GLU A 125 0.91 7.50 -17.13
C GLU A 125 0.51 7.60 -15.64
N ILE A 126 1.35 7.12 -14.71
CA ILE A 126 1.14 7.38 -13.27
C ILE A 126 1.16 8.88 -13.01
N GLY A 127 2.07 9.60 -13.66
CA GLY A 127 2.18 11.04 -13.57
C GLY A 127 0.90 11.77 -14.01
N GLU A 128 0.32 11.35 -15.14
CA GLU A 128 -0.94 11.92 -15.65
C GLU A 128 -2.12 11.70 -14.68
N LEU A 129 -2.17 10.52 -14.02
CA LEU A 129 -3.17 10.23 -13.01
C LEU A 129 -3.01 11.12 -11.76
N LEU A 130 -1.76 11.37 -11.33
CA LEU A 130 -1.45 12.28 -10.23
C LEU A 130 -1.86 13.72 -10.57
N ASP A 131 -1.55 14.17 -11.79
CA ASP A 131 -1.90 15.51 -12.27
C ASP A 131 -3.43 15.68 -12.37
N ALA A 132 -4.17 14.59 -12.58
CA ALA A 132 -5.64 14.54 -12.52
C ALA A 132 -6.22 14.43 -11.09
N GLY A 133 -5.40 14.60 -10.05
CA GLY A 133 -5.83 14.57 -8.64
C GLY A 133 -6.14 13.17 -8.12
N ARG A 134 -5.56 12.12 -8.73
CA ARG A 134 -5.74 10.73 -8.30
C ARG A 134 -4.49 10.23 -7.58
N LEU A 135 -4.68 9.33 -6.62
CA LEU A 135 -3.61 8.53 -6.03
C LEU A 135 -3.51 7.21 -6.78
N VAL A 136 -2.33 6.60 -6.83
CA VAL A 136 -2.12 5.33 -7.56
C VAL A 136 -1.59 4.25 -6.62
N ILE A 137 -2.34 3.16 -6.49
CA ILE A 137 -1.86 1.92 -5.87
C ILE A 137 -1.17 1.11 -6.95
N ALA A 138 0.16 1.22 -7.00
CA ALA A 138 1.00 0.66 -8.05
C ALA A 138 1.53 -0.72 -7.65
N SER A 139 1.49 -1.68 -8.59
CA SER A 139 2.12 -2.98 -8.40
C SER A 139 3.61 -2.90 -8.64
N VAL A 140 4.39 -3.23 -7.62
CA VAL A 140 5.85 -3.21 -7.68
C VAL A 140 6.43 -4.49 -7.12
N HIS A 141 7.71 -4.73 -7.34
CA HIS A 141 8.43 -5.78 -6.63
C HIS A 141 8.76 -5.36 -5.20
N TYR A 142 8.64 -6.27 -4.24
CA TYR A 142 8.90 -6.00 -2.81
C TYR A 142 10.34 -5.53 -2.54
N ALA A 143 11.27 -5.78 -3.46
CA ALA A 143 12.66 -5.33 -3.38
C ALA A 143 12.81 -3.81 -3.48
N ILE A 144 11.75 -3.07 -3.85
CA ILE A 144 11.73 -1.60 -3.84
C ILE A 144 12.09 -1.01 -2.45
N ARG A 145 12.01 -1.81 -1.38
CA ARG A 145 12.56 -1.46 -0.05
C ARG A 145 14.09 -1.26 -0.02
N ARG A 146 14.80 -1.67 -1.07
CA ARG A 146 16.23 -1.44 -1.29
C ARG A 146 16.43 -0.86 -2.68
N PRO A 147 16.01 0.40 -2.90
CA PRO A 147 15.97 0.97 -4.24
C PRO A 147 17.36 1.31 -4.79
N HIS A 148 18.45 1.00 -4.09
CA HIS A 148 19.82 1.07 -4.62
C HIS A 148 20.31 -0.27 -5.19
N GLU A 149 19.62 -1.39 -4.93
CA GLU A 149 19.93 -2.71 -5.48
C GLU A 149 19.13 -2.96 -6.76
N PRO A 150 19.67 -3.65 -7.79
CA PRO A 150 18.92 -3.97 -9.00
C PRO A 150 17.58 -4.65 -8.71
N ALA A 151 16.54 -4.28 -9.46
CA ALA A 151 15.24 -4.92 -9.32
C ALA A 151 15.34 -6.40 -9.76
N PRO A 152 15.09 -7.38 -8.87
CA PRO A 152 15.20 -8.80 -9.23
C PRO A 152 13.98 -9.31 -10.01
N GLY A 153 12.93 -8.48 -10.15
CA GLY A 153 11.68 -8.84 -10.78
C GLY A 153 10.64 -7.73 -10.64
N ARG A 154 9.38 -8.05 -10.99
CA ARG A 154 8.24 -7.12 -10.98
C ARG A 154 7.03 -7.74 -10.29
N GLY A 155 6.29 -6.94 -9.52
CA GLY A 155 5.05 -7.33 -8.85
C GLY A 155 5.24 -8.13 -7.55
N GLY A 156 4.12 -8.53 -6.93
CA GLY A 156 4.10 -9.21 -5.63
C GLY A 156 4.01 -8.26 -4.42
N HIS A 157 4.07 -6.95 -4.65
CA HIS A 157 3.87 -5.91 -3.64
C HIS A 157 3.07 -4.74 -4.20
N LEU A 158 2.49 -3.93 -3.31
CA LEU A 158 1.75 -2.72 -3.63
C LEU A 158 2.30 -1.53 -2.84
N VAL A 159 2.44 -0.39 -3.50
CA VAL A 159 2.79 0.90 -2.90
C VAL A 159 1.74 1.95 -3.28
N LEU A 160 1.58 2.98 -2.47
CA LEU A 160 0.69 4.10 -2.77
C LEU A 160 1.53 5.28 -3.27
N VAL A 161 1.47 5.58 -4.56
CA VAL A 161 2.04 6.79 -5.15
C VAL A 161 1.08 7.95 -4.90
N THR A 162 1.60 9.01 -4.29
CA THR A 162 0.80 10.13 -3.78
C THR A 162 1.13 11.47 -4.40
N ALA A 163 2.33 11.64 -4.95
CA ALA A 163 2.73 12.86 -5.64
C ALA A 163 3.88 12.58 -6.63
N ARG A 164 4.15 13.56 -7.49
CA ARG A 164 5.45 13.67 -8.15
C ARG A 164 6.47 14.23 -7.15
N THR A 165 7.75 13.97 -7.39
CA THR A 165 8.82 14.67 -6.66
C THR A 165 8.75 16.19 -6.95
N PRO A 166 9.30 17.06 -6.08
CA PRO A 166 9.22 18.51 -6.26
C PRO A 166 9.79 19.03 -7.60
N ASP A 167 10.79 18.34 -8.15
CA ASP A 167 11.40 18.64 -9.45
C ASP A 167 10.65 18.01 -10.64
N GLY A 168 9.60 17.23 -10.39
CA GLY A 168 8.77 16.55 -11.37
C GLY A 168 9.41 15.33 -12.02
N SER A 169 10.66 14.98 -11.67
CA SER A 169 11.45 13.91 -12.32
C SER A 169 11.15 12.50 -11.80
N GLY A 170 10.32 12.39 -10.76
CA GLY A 170 10.08 11.14 -10.06
C GLY A 170 8.73 11.07 -9.35
N TYR A 171 8.58 10.02 -8.56
CA TYR A 171 7.40 9.74 -7.76
C TYR A 171 7.72 9.71 -6.28
N HIS A 172 6.85 10.37 -5.52
CA HIS A 172 6.74 10.23 -4.08
C HIS A 172 5.70 9.16 -3.73
N PHE A 173 6.07 8.19 -2.91
CA PHE A 173 5.18 7.08 -2.55
C PHE A 173 5.35 6.58 -1.11
N HIS A 174 4.29 5.98 -0.60
CA HIS A 174 4.27 5.27 0.67
C HIS A 174 4.37 3.77 0.45
N ASN A 175 5.29 3.13 1.13
CA ASN A 175 5.59 1.71 1.03
C ASN A 175 5.19 0.96 2.31
N PRO A 176 4.11 0.16 2.29
CA PRO A 176 3.66 -0.63 3.44
C PRO A 176 4.69 -1.59 4.05
N SER A 177 5.74 -1.94 3.29
CA SER A 177 6.82 -2.86 3.71
C SER A 177 8.17 -2.15 3.91
N GLY A 178 8.18 -0.81 3.96
CA GLY A 178 9.39 -0.03 4.21
C GLY A 178 10.01 -0.36 5.57
N THR A 179 11.33 -0.59 5.58
CA THR A 179 12.06 -1.09 6.75
C THR A 179 12.59 0.01 7.67
N ASP A 180 12.61 1.25 7.18
CA ASP A 180 13.01 2.46 7.89
C ASP A 180 12.17 3.66 7.39
N ALA A 181 12.37 4.85 7.97
CA ALA A 181 11.61 6.02 7.58
C ALA A 181 11.75 6.38 6.09
N ALA A 182 12.97 6.32 5.56
CA ALA A 182 13.29 6.70 4.17
C ALA A 182 12.69 5.73 3.13
N THR A 183 12.48 4.47 3.52
CA THR A 183 11.88 3.45 2.65
C THR A 183 10.38 3.28 2.86
N ARG A 184 9.81 3.79 3.96
CA ARG A 184 8.35 3.85 4.20
C ARG A 184 7.70 5.00 3.43
N THR A 185 8.41 6.12 3.32
CA THR A 185 8.00 7.30 2.57
C THR A 185 9.20 7.72 1.73
N ALA A 186 9.13 7.44 0.43
CA ALA A 186 10.29 7.43 -0.46
C ALA A 186 10.02 8.21 -1.75
N ASP A 187 11.10 8.76 -2.29
CA ASP A 187 11.13 9.37 -3.61
C ASP A 187 12.02 8.53 -4.52
N LEU A 188 11.57 8.28 -5.75
CA LEU A 188 12.40 7.66 -6.79
C LEU A 188 12.20 8.36 -8.14
N PRO A 189 13.27 8.55 -8.94
CA PRO A 189 13.14 8.90 -10.35
C PRO A 189 12.22 7.94 -11.09
N VAL A 190 11.51 8.42 -12.11
CA VAL A 190 10.54 7.61 -12.88
C VAL A 190 11.18 6.33 -13.40
N GLU A 191 12.38 6.43 -13.99
CA GLU A 191 13.10 5.30 -14.57
C GLU A 191 13.44 4.27 -13.50
N ARG A 192 13.84 4.75 -12.31
CA ARG A 192 14.20 3.88 -11.20
C ARG A 192 12.98 3.17 -10.63
N PHE A 193 11.85 3.87 -10.54
CA PHE A 193 10.58 3.28 -10.12
C PHE A 193 10.10 2.23 -11.13
N GLU A 194 10.25 2.50 -12.43
CA GLU A 194 9.84 1.62 -13.54
C GLU A 194 10.53 0.24 -13.50
N GLU A 195 11.77 0.17 -13.03
CA GLU A 195 12.48 -1.10 -12.87
C GLU A 195 11.72 -2.07 -11.94
N PHE A 196 11.10 -1.56 -10.88
CA PHE A 196 10.30 -2.36 -9.94
C PHE A 196 8.83 -2.49 -10.36
N PHE A 197 8.34 -1.54 -11.17
CA PHE A 197 6.94 -1.43 -11.54
C PHE A 197 6.49 -2.55 -12.47
N ALA A 198 5.34 -3.14 -12.16
CA ALA A 198 4.79 -4.30 -12.86
C ALA A 198 3.82 -3.93 -13.99
N GLY A 199 3.75 -2.65 -14.36
CA GLY A 199 2.95 -2.15 -15.48
C GLY A 199 1.44 -2.18 -15.22
N ARG A 200 1.01 -2.15 -13.96
CA ARG A 200 -0.40 -2.28 -13.55
C ARG A 200 -0.66 -1.73 -12.16
N GLY A 201 -1.92 -1.41 -11.88
CA GLY A 201 -2.35 -0.97 -10.56
C GLY A 201 -3.82 -0.56 -10.56
N MET A 202 -4.17 0.28 -9.59
CA MET A 202 -5.47 0.95 -9.54
C MET A 202 -5.29 2.39 -9.07
N SER A 203 -6.14 3.29 -9.55
CA SER A 203 -6.14 4.70 -9.15
C SER A 203 -7.39 5.05 -8.38
N LEU A 204 -7.29 5.94 -7.40
CA LEU A 204 -8.41 6.41 -6.59
C LEU A 204 -8.43 7.95 -6.65
N ALA A 205 -9.61 8.55 -6.73
CA ALA A 205 -9.74 9.99 -6.51
C ALA A 205 -9.22 10.33 -5.10
N ALA A 206 -8.39 11.36 -4.98
CA ALA A 206 -7.94 11.80 -3.66
C ALA A 206 -9.15 12.30 -2.86
N ILE A 207 -9.28 11.84 -1.60
CA ILE A 207 -10.27 12.41 -0.69
C ILE A 207 -9.73 13.76 -0.23
N VAL A 208 -10.19 14.83 -0.87
CA VAL A 208 -9.97 16.18 -0.38
C VAL A 208 -10.75 16.29 0.92
N GLY A 209 -10.05 16.41 2.04
CA GLY A 209 -10.70 16.68 3.32
C GLY A 209 -11.63 17.88 3.17
N ALA A 210 -12.90 17.72 3.55
CA ALA A 210 -13.78 18.85 3.78
C ALA A 210 -13.15 19.71 4.89
N GLY A 211 -12.38 20.71 4.49
CA GLY A 211 -11.54 21.49 5.39
C GLY A 211 -10.90 22.67 4.65
N ARG A 212 -11.75 23.65 4.32
CA ARG A 212 -11.35 25.05 4.47
C ARG A 212 -11.38 25.41 5.95
#